data_AF-W1X3N4-F1
#
_entry.id   AF-W1X3N4-F1
#
_cell.length_a   1.000
_cell.length_b   1.000
_cell.length_c   1.000
_cell.angle_alpha   90.00
_cell.angle_beta   90.00
_cell.angle_gamma   90.00
#
_symmetry.space_group_name_H-M   'P 1'
#
loop_
_entity.id
_entity.type
_entity.pdbx_description
1 polymer ?
#
loop_
_entity_poly.entity_id
_entity_poly.type
_entity_poly.pdbx_seq_one_letter_code
_entity_poly.pdbx_strand_id
1 'polypeptide(L)' 'MISLENAITGNVIVYQAENEFVSTNVLFKDETFWMTQKDMGHLFDVNVPAISKHLKNIFDSGELDALAVISKMET' A
#
# COMPACT_ATOMS: atom_id res chain seq x y z
N MET A 1 3.90 7.13 -19.96
CA MET A 1 3.14 7.81 -18.88
C MET A 1 1.69 7.46 -19.07
N ILE A 2 1.13 6.60 -18.22
CA ILE A 2 -0.30 6.30 -18.27
C ILE A 2 -0.98 7.31 -17.34
N SER A 3 -1.84 8.11 -17.95
CA SER A 3 -2.54 9.25 -17.37
C SER A 3 -3.38 8.87 -16.15
N LEU A 4 -3.39 9.77 -15.15
CA LEU A 4 -4.13 9.70 -13.88
C LEU A 4 -5.68 9.73 -14.02
N GLU A 5 -6.24 9.42 -15.19
CA GLU A 5 -7.65 9.64 -15.52
C GLU A 5 -8.63 8.60 -14.97
N ASN A 6 -8.14 7.56 -14.28
CA ASN A 6 -8.94 6.41 -13.85
C ASN A 6 -9.37 6.40 -12.36
N ALA A 7 -9.35 7.55 -11.69
CA ALA A 7 -9.49 7.69 -10.23
C ALA A 7 -10.90 7.43 -9.63
N ILE A 8 -11.84 6.77 -10.31
CA ILE A 8 -13.20 6.53 -9.74
C ILE A 8 -13.66 5.05 -9.78
N THR A 9 -12.92 4.12 -10.36
CA THR A 9 -13.40 2.72 -10.49
C THR A 9 -12.31 1.66 -10.27
N GLY A 10 -11.81 1.50 -9.03
CA GLY A 10 -11.09 0.29 -8.60
C GLY A 10 -10.06 -0.27 -9.60
N ASN A 11 -9.28 0.61 -10.23
CA ASN A 11 -8.44 0.24 -11.37
C ASN A 11 -7.07 -0.24 -10.90
N VAL A 12 -6.69 -1.43 -11.35
CA VAL A 12 -5.38 -2.06 -11.17
C VAL A 12 -4.28 -1.13 -11.69
N ILE A 13 -3.28 -0.81 -10.86
CA ILE A 13 -2.08 -0.10 -11.30
C ILE A 13 -0.97 -1.13 -11.49
N VAL A 14 -0.47 -1.23 -12.72
CA VAL A 14 0.66 -2.09 -13.06
C VAL A 14 1.94 -1.29 -12.92
N TYR A 15 2.80 -1.70 -12.00
CA TYR A 15 4.13 -1.12 -11.82
C TYR A 15 5.16 -1.96 -12.58
N GLN A 16 6.02 -1.30 -13.35
CA GLN A 16 7.13 -1.94 -14.06
C GLN A 16 8.43 -1.60 -13.34
N ALA A 17 8.98 -2.56 -12.61
CA ALA A 17 10.40 -2.54 -12.24
C ALA A 17 11.21 -3.01 -13.46
N GLU A 18 12.48 -2.62 -13.55
CA GLU A 18 13.31 -2.60 -14.77
C GLU A 18 13.33 -3.89 -15.63
N ASN A 19 12.85 -5.04 -15.13
CA ASN A 19 12.67 -6.26 -15.91
C ASN A 19 11.50 -7.16 -15.47
N GLU A 20 10.55 -6.68 -14.65
CA GLU A 20 9.49 -7.53 -14.11
C GLU A 20 8.11 -6.85 -14.13
N PHE A 21 7.12 -7.55 -14.69
CA PHE A 21 5.74 -7.09 -14.75
C PHE A 21 5.04 -7.45 -13.44
N VAL A 22 5.03 -6.54 -12.48
CA VAL A 22 4.30 -6.73 -11.23
C VAL A 22 2.96 -6.00 -11.32
N SER A 23 1.87 -6.78 -11.41
CA SER A 23 0.50 -6.27 -11.45
C SER A 23 -0.13 -6.37 -10.06
N THR A 24 -0.53 -5.23 -9.48
CA THR A 24 -1.14 -5.17 -8.15
C THR A 24 -2.41 -4.35 -8.15
N ASN A 25 -3.40 -4.79 -7.38
CA ASN A 25 -4.63 -4.01 -7.18
C ASN A 25 -4.34 -2.90 -6.17
N VAL A 26 -4.51 -1.65 -6.58
CA VAL A 26 -4.35 -0.49 -5.70
C VAL A 26 -5.43 0.52 -6.02
N LEU A 27 -6.00 1.12 -4.99
CA LEU A 27 -6.91 2.23 -5.11
C LEU A 27 -6.12 3.52 -4.90
N PHE A 28 -6.02 4.35 -5.93
CA PHE A 28 -5.44 5.68 -5.79
C PHE A 28 -6.55 6.70 -5.51
N LYS A 29 -6.47 7.37 -4.37
CA LYS A 29 -7.44 8.38 -3.92
C LYS A 29 -6.75 9.41 -3.05
N ASP A 30 -7.05 10.69 -3.25
CA ASP A 30 -6.54 11.80 -2.42
C ASP A 30 -5.00 11.75 -2.28
N GLU A 31 -4.31 11.56 -3.41
CA GLU A 31 -2.84 11.39 -3.48
C GLU A 31 -2.28 10.23 -2.64
N THR A 32 -3.15 9.34 -2.18
CA THR A 32 -2.83 8.19 -1.32
C THR A 32 -3.08 6.88 -2.08
N PHE A 33 -2.12 5.96 -1.97
CA PHE A 33 -2.25 4.59 -2.49
C PHE A 33 -2.79 3.67 -1.41
N TRP A 34 -3.95 3.10 -1.64
CA TRP A 34 -4.60 2.13 -0.77
C TRP A 34 -4.45 0.73 -1.36
N MET A 35 -3.77 -0.17 -0.65
CA MET A 35 -3.62 -1.56 -1.06
C MET A 35 -3.60 -2.51 0.14
N THR A 36 -3.85 -3.79 -0.13
CA THR A 36 -3.77 -4.82 0.91
C THR A 36 -2.31 -5.16 1.24
N GLN A 37 -2.03 -5.66 2.45
CA GLN A 37 -0.69 -6.14 2.80
C GLN A 37 -0.20 -7.29 1.89
N LYS A 38 -1.13 -8.04 1.29
CA LYS A 38 -0.83 -9.08 0.30
C LYS A 38 -0.31 -8.47 -1.00
N ASP A 39 -0.99 -7.44 -1.51
CA ASP A 39 -0.57 -6.74 -2.72
C ASP A 39 0.75 -5.99 -2.49
N MET A 40 0.98 -5.42 -1.29
CA MET A 40 2.29 -4.89 -0.89
C MET A 40 3.38 -5.97 -0.93
N GLY A 41 3.10 -7.15 -0.40
CA GLY A 41 4.03 -8.28 -0.44
C GLY A 41 4.40 -8.67 -1.87
N HIS A 42 3.42 -8.72 -2.77
CA HIS A 42 3.68 -8.96 -4.19
C HIS A 42 4.48 -7.82 -4.84
N LEU A 43 4.17 -6.56 -4.53
CA LEU A 43 4.86 -5.39 -5.09
C LEU A 43 6.34 -5.34 -4.73
N PHE A 44 6.65 -5.66 -3.46
CA PHE A 44 8.01 -5.56 -2.91
C PHE A 44 8.76 -6.89 -2.89
N ASP A 45 8.19 -7.95 -3.46
CA ASP A 45 8.72 -9.31 -3.43
C ASP A 45 9.09 -9.79 -2.00
N VAL A 46 8.16 -9.59 -1.06
CA VAL A 46 8.31 -10.02 0.33
C VAL A 46 7.06 -10.73 0.83
N ASN A 47 7.24 -11.58 1.84
CA ASN A 47 6.11 -12.25 2.47
C ASN A 47 5.28 -11.25 3.31
N VAL A 48 3.96 -11.47 3.39
CA VAL A 48 3.04 -10.67 4.22
C VAL A 48 3.53 -10.44 5.66
N PRO A 49 4.11 -11.42 6.38
CA PRO A 49 4.65 -11.18 7.72
C PRO A 49 5.76 -10.13 7.78
N ALA A 50 6.54 -9.95 6.70
CA ALA A 50 7.55 -8.90 6.62
C ALA A 50 6.90 -7.51 6.56
N ILE A 51 5.81 -7.36 5.78
CA ILE A 51 5.00 -6.14 5.74
C ILE A 51 4.38 -5.87 7.12
N SER A 52 3.75 -6.86 7.75
CA SER A 52 3.17 -6.70 9.08
C SER A 52 4.22 -6.30 10.13
N LYS A 53 5.41 -6.91 10.08
CA LYS A 53 6.53 -6.55 10.95
C LYS A 53 6.99 -5.11 10.71
N HIS A 54 7.09 -4.67 9.46
CA HIS A 54 7.49 -3.31 9.12
C HIS A 54 6.48 -2.28 9.63
N LEU A 55 5.17 -2.52 9.42
CA LEU A 55 4.11 -1.64 9.93
C LEU A 55 4.16 -1.53 11.47
N LYS A 56 4.39 -2.65 12.17
CA LYS A 56 4.58 -2.62 13.62
C LYS A 56 5.79 -1.77 14.02
N ASN A 57 6.92 -1.97 13.34
CA ASN A 57 8.16 -1.25 13.64
C ASN A 57 8.01 0.26 13.45
N ILE A 58 7.22 0.74 12.48
CA ILE A 58 6.94 2.17 12.27
C ILE A 58 6.31 2.81 13.52
N PHE A 59 5.41 2.10 14.19
CA PHE A 59 4.82 2.57 15.44
C PHE A 59 5.80 2.45 16.61
N ASP A 60 6.51 1.31 16.71
CA ASP A 60 7.48 1.07 17.78
C ASP A 60 8.67 2.06 17.73
N SER A 61 9.06 2.53 16.54
CA SER A 61 10.11 3.55 16.34
C SER A 61 9.62 4.98 16.52
N GLY A 62 8.29 5.19 16.60
CA GLY A 62 7.68 6.53 16.68
C GLY A 62 7.71 7.31 15.38
N GLU A 63 7.97 6.67 14.23
CA GLU A 63 7.88 7.28 12.91
C GLU A 63 6.45 7.74 12.58
N LEU A 64 5.45 7.04 13.14
CA LEU A 64 4.05 7.41 13.06
C LEU A 64 3.40 7.28 14.44
N ASP A 65 2.62 8.28 14.83
CA ASP A 65 1.78 8.20 16.02
C ASP A 65 0.57 7.32 15.72
N ALA A 66 0.39 6.25 16.50
CA ALA A 66 -0.76 5.36 16.41
C ALA A 66 -2.10 6.11 16.56
N LEU A 67 -2.12 7.21 17.31
CA LEU A 67 -3.30 8.06 17.49
C LEU A 67 -3.59 8.95 16.28
N ALA A 68 -2.61 9.17 15.40
CA ALA A 68 -2.76 9.94 14.17
C ALA A 68 -3.33 9.12 13.01
N VAL A 69 -3.39 7.78 13.15
CA VAL A 69 -3.99 6.88 12.15
C VAL A 69 -5.44 6.61 12.52
N ILE A 70 -6.36 7.00 11.66
CA ILE A 70 -7.79 6.92 11.96
C ILE A 70 -8.26 5.46 11.80
N SER A 71 -8.44 4.75 12.92
CA SER A 71 -9.66 3.97 13.16
C SER A 71 -10.01 4.02 14.64
N LYS A 72 -10.93 4.94 14.96
CA LYS A 72 -11.41 5.18 16.32
C LYS A 72 -12.65 4.33 16.67
N MET A 73 -13.17 3.56 15.71
CA MET A 73 -14.40 2.75 15.85
C MET A 73 -14.14 1.23 15.91
N GLU A 74 -12.87 0.82 15.81
CA GLU A 74 -12.39 -0.54 16.08
C GLU A 74 -11.34 -0.43 17.19
N THR A 75 -11.77 -0.11 18.42
CA THR A 75 -10.92 -0.33 19.61
C THR A 75 -10.82 -1.82 19.91
#